data_AF-A0A4R4ICZ2-F1
#
_entry.id   AF-A0A4R4ICZ2-F1
#
_cell.length_a   1.000
_cell.length_b   1.000
_cell.length_c   1.000
_cell.angle_alpha   90.00
_cell.angle_beta   90.00
_cell.angle_gamma   90.00
#
_symmetry.space_group_name_H-M   'P 1'
#
loop_
_entity.id
_entity.type
_entity.pdbx_description
1 polymer ?
#
loop_
_entity_poly.entity_id
_entity_poly.type
_entity_poly.pdbx_seq_one_letter_code
_entity_poly.pdbx_strand_id
1 'polypeptide(L)'
;MKNTWTWALALALAGCNAPPANAPQPAATPAAAGTAADLDQARTFLAHVYATYYPDVPLEDVLPDDQVYAPALLAAMEANSQANDGEVGYLDADPLCQCQDTAQDLRQLAFTLTPLDGGRLRATAQMADPVAPLALDLTLSRSQGQWRIADIASPAEPSLLKALERDTETARQRP
;
A
#
# COMPACT_ATOMS: atom_id res chain seq x y z
N MET A 1 -24.17 -34.20 -70.64
CA MET A 1 -23.93 -32.91 -69.96
C MET A 1 -25.13 -32.67 -69.05
N LYS A 2 -24.97 -32.84 -67.73
CA LYS A 2 -26.05 -32.85 -66.71
C LYS A 2 -25.92 -31.54 -65.91
N ASN A 3 -26.82 -30.57 -66.07
CA ASN A 3 -28.13 -30.38 -65.45
C ASN A 3 -28.13 -29.99 -63.96
N THR A 4 -28.90 -28.92 -63.73
CA THR A 4 -29.70 -28.53 -62.55
C THR A 4 -29.00 -27.90 -61.35
N TRP A 5 -29.28 -26.60 -61.19
CA TRP A 5 -29.23 -25.84 -59.94
C TRP A 5 -30.20 -26.42 -58.91
N THR A 6 -29.72 -26.55 -57.68
CA THR A 6 -30.55 -26.77 -56.50
C THR A 6 -30.15 -25.75 -55.45
N TRP A 7 -31.08 -24.87 -55.10
CA TRP A 7 -30.99 -23.99 -53.95
C TRP A 7 -31.24 -24.81 -52.68
N ALA A 8 -30.31 -24.81 -51.74
CA ALA A 8 -30.53 -25.34 -50.40
C ALA A 8 -30.69 -24.18 -49.42
N LEU A 9 -31.93 -24.01 -48.97
CA LEU A 9 -32.34 -23.12 -47.90
C LEU A 9 -31.85 -23.72 -46.57
N ALA A 10 -30.89 -23.09 -45.89
CA ALA A 10 -30.52 -23.47 -44.52
C ALA A 10 -31.43 -22.71 -43.54
N LEU A 11 -32.34 -23.46 -42.88
CA LEU A 11 -33.12 -22.97 -41.74
C LEU A 11 -32.16 -22.60 -40.59
N ALA A 12 -32.15 -21.33 -40.19
CA ALA A 12 -31.57 -20.90 -38.93
C ALA A 12 -32.55 -21.25 -37.79
N LEU A 13 -32.25 -22.31 -37.04
CA LEU A 13 -32.86 -22.54 -35.74
C LEU A 13 -32.24 -21.56 -34.74
N ALA A 14 -32.99 -20.51 -34.41
CA ALA A 14 -32.72 -19.66 -33.26
C ALA A 14 -32.97 -20.48 -31.99
N GLY A 15 -31.94 -21.18 -31.52
CA GLY A 15 -31.89 -21.73 -30.17
C GLY A 15 -31.53 -20.62 -29.19
N CYS A 16 -32.49 -20.16 -28.40
CA CYS A 16 -32.27 -19.29 -27.25
C CYS A 16 -31.52 -20.07 -26.15
N ASN A 17 -30.20 -20.20 -26.25
CA ASN A 17 -29.38 -20.51 -25.09
C ASN A 17 -29.06 -19.19 -24.39
N ALA A 18 -29.91 -18.78 -23.45
CA ALA A 18 -29.52 -17.78 -22.47
C ALA A 18 -28.30 -18.32 -21.70
N PRO A 19 -27.20 -17.56 -21.57
CA PRO A 19 -26.13 -17.94 -20.67
C PRO A 19 -26.73 -18.05 -19.25
N PRO A 20 -26.37 -19.08 -18.47
CA PRO A 20 -26.82 -19.16 -17.09
C PRO A 20 -26.39 -17.88 -16.38
N ALA A 21 -27.35 -17.23 -15.71
CA ALA A 21 -27.10 -16.06 -14.89
C ALA A 21 -25.92 -16.36 -13.94
N ASN A 22 -24.93 -15.46 -13.93
CA ASN A 22 -23.77 -15.52 -13.04
C ASN A 22 -24.25 -15.88 -11.63
N ALA A 23 -23.94 -17.10 -11.18
CA ALA A 23 -24.04 -17.44 -9.78
C ALA A 23 -23.15 -16.43 -9.01
N PRO A 24 -23.59 -15.91 -7.85
CA PRO A 24 -22.73 -15.09 -7.02
C PRO A 24 -21.49 -15.91 -6.67
N GLN A 25 -20.33 -15.54 -7.22
CA GLN A 25 -19.06 -16.09 -6.76
C GLN A 25 -18.93 -15.75 -5.27
N PRO A 26 -18.61 -16.73 -4.40
CA PRO A 26 -18.29 -16.45 -3.01
C PRO A 26 -17.22 -15.37 -2.98
N ALA A 27 -17.44 -14.30 -2.21
CA ALA A 27 -16.41 -13.30 -1.99
C ALA A 27 -15.15 -14.04 -1.50
N ALA A 28 -14.04 -13.86 -2.20
CA ALA A 28 -12.77 -14.45 -1.79
C ALA A 28 -12.48 -13.99 -0.36
N THR A 29 -12.48 -14.93 0.58
CA THR A 29 -12.04 -14.66 1.96
C THR A 29 -10.63 -14.09 1.85
N PRO A 30 -10.32 -12.94 2.50
CA PRO A 30 -8.97 -12.42 2.52
C PRO A 30 -8.01 -13.53 2.96
N ALA A 31 -6.99 -13.81 2.14
CA ALA A 31 -5.97 -14.78 2.50
C ALA A 31 -5.38 -14.37 3.86
N ALA A 32 -5.36 -15.31 4.80
CA ALA A 32 -4.75 -15.06 6.10
C ALA A 32 -3.27 -14.75 5.88
N ALA A 33 -2.83 -13.56 6.26
CA ALA A 33 -1.42 -13.23 6.29
C ALA A 33 -0.78 -13.83 7.54
N GLY A 34 0.50 -14.17 7.43
CA GLY A 34 1.29 -14.68 8.55
C GLY A 34 1.92 -16.04 8.30
N THR A 35 1.87 -16.55 7.07
CA THR A 35 2.75 -17.66 6.67
C THR A 35 4.20 -17.21 6.70
N ALA A 36 5.16 -18.13 6.82
CA ALA A 36 6.58 -17.80 6.73
C ALA A 36 6.92 -17.04 5.44
N ALA A 37 6.31 -17.44 4.31
CA ALA A 37 6.48 -16.77 3.03
C ALA A 37 5.95 -15.32 3.03
N ASP A 38 4.83 -15.04 3.72
CA ASP A 38 4.33 -13.68 3.86
C ASP A 38 5.31 -12.80 4.64
N LEU A 39 5.85 -13.33 5.73
CA LEU A 39 6.80 -12.62 6.59
C LEU A 39 8.11 -12.33 5.84
N ASP A 40 8.61 -13.28 5.06
CA ASP A 40 9.80 -13.10 4.24
C ASP A 40 9.58 -12.06 3.14
N GLN A 41 8.45 -12.14 2.43
CA GLN A 41 8.07 -11.14 1.41
C GLN A 41 7.94 -9.74 2.00
N ALA A 42 7.31 -9.60 3.17
CA ALA A 42 7.17 -8.33 3.87
C ALA A 42 8.52 -7.77 4.32
N ARG A 43 9.42 -8.63 4.78
CA ARG A 43 10.79 -8.24 5.17
C ARG A 43 11.59 -7.76 3.96
N THR A 44 11.51 -8.45 2.83
CA THR A 44 12.15 -8.02 1.57
C THR A 44 11.60 -6.68 1.11
N PHE A 45 10.28 -6.49 1.18
CA PHE A 45 9.64 -5.21 0.86
C PHE A 45 10.20 -4.07 1.74
N LEU A 46 10.21 -4.24 3.07
CA LEU A 46 10.74 -3.23 3.98
C LEU A 46 12.23 -2.97 3.77
N ALA A 47 13.03 -4.01 3.53
CA ALA A 47 14.45 -3.84 3.24
C ALA A 47 14.68 -3.00 1.97
N HIS A 48 13.82 -3.14 0.95
CA HIS A 48 13.91 -2.34 -0.26
C HIS A 48 13.47 -0.88 -0.03
N VAL A 49 12.37 -0.66 0.70
CA VAL A 49 11.93 0.67 1.11
C VAL A 49 13.03 1.39 1.88
N TYR A 50 13.65 0.74 2.86
CA TYR A 50 14.64 1.38 3.72
C TYR A 50 16.04 1.50 3.10
N ALA A 51 16.32 0.79 2.00
CA ALA A 51 17.58 0.93 1.28
C ALA A 51 17.76 2.36 0.72
N THR A 52 16.67 3.07 0.42
CA THR A 52 16.72 4.45 -0.10
C THR A 52 17.31 5.45 0.89
N TYR A 53 17.39 5.11 2.18
CA TYR A 53 18.01 5.93 3.22
C TYR A 53 19.51 5.67 3.37
N TYR A 54 20.10 4.82 2.52
CA TYR A 54 21.52 4.58 2.53
C TYR A 54 22.22 5.67 1.69
N PRO A 55 23.32 6.27 2.20
CA PRO A 55 23.93 7.44 1.57
C PRO A 55 24.53 7.19 0.17
N ASP A 56 24.66 5.92 -0.22
CA ASP A 56 25.24 5.44 -1.46
C ASP A 56 24.21 4.88 -2.47
N VAL A 57 22.91 4.96 -2.16
CA VAL A 57 21.87 4.46 -3.07
C VAL A 57 21.52 5.51 -4.15
N PRO A 58 21.53 5.11 -5.43
CA PRO A 58 21.11 5.98 -6.54
C PRO A 58 19.64 6.42 -6.44
N LEU A 59 19.31 7.61 -6.95
CA LEU A 59 17.94 8.14 -6.91
C LEU A 59 16.96 7.29 -7.75
N GLU A 60 17.44 6.64 -8.81
CA GLU A 60 16.64 5.74 -9.65
C GLU A 60 16.18 4.46 -8.93
N ASP A 61 16.81 4.11 -7.81
CA ASP A 61 16.43 2.96 -6.99
C ASP A 61 15.40 3.33 -5.91
N VAL A 62 15.01 4.61 -5.82
CA VAL A 62 13.95 5.08 -4.92
C VAL A 62 12.60 4.62 -5.44
N LEU A 63 11.86 3.92 -4.58
CA LEU A 63 10.50 3.48 -4.89
C LEU A 63 9.55 4.68 -4.98
N PRO A 64 8.67 4.73 -6.00
CA PRO A 64 7.61 5.73 -6.02
C PRO A 64 6.60 5.48 -4.89
N ASP A 65 5.91 6.52 -4.46
CA ASP A 65 5.02 6.50 -3.30
C ASP A 65 3.91 5.44 -3.40
N ASP A 66 3.39 5.17 -4.60
CA ASP A 66 2.38 4.13 -4.86
C ASP A 66 2.92 2.69 -4.74
N GLN A 67 4.24 2.54 -4.68
CA GLN A 67 4.94 1.30 -4.36
C GLN A 67 5.29 1.17 -2.88
N VAL A 68 5.32 2.28 -2.13
CA VAL A 68 5.64 2.31 -0.70
C VAL A 68 4.37 2.26 0.15
N TYR A 69 3.43 3.17 -0.11
CA TYR A 69 2.27 3.40 0.75
C TYR A 69 1.00 2.76 0.19
N ALA A 70 0.08 2.39 1.08
CA ALA A 70 -1.20 1.84 0.69
C ALA A 70 -2.10 2.96 0.15
N PRO A 71 -3.05 2.65 -0.76
CA PRO A 71 -3.89 3.68 -1.39
C PRO A 71 -4.62 4.61 -0.40
N ALA A 72 -5.06 4.07 0.75
CA ALA A 72 -5.73 4.88 1.77
C ALA A 72 -4.80 5.89 2.44
N LEU A 73 -3.55 5.51 2.72
CA LEU A 73 -2.56 6.42 3.32
C LEU A 73 -2.16 7.50 2.31
N LEU A 74 -1.90 7.13 1.05
CA LEU A 74 -1.63 8.08 -0.03
C LEU A 74 -2.76 9.10 -0.21
N ALA A 75 -4.00 8.62 -0.23
CA ALA A 75 -5.15 9.49 -0.36
C ALA A 75 -5.28 10.46 0.83
N ALA A 76 -4.91 10.04 2.03
CA ALA A 76 -4.90 10.91 3.21
C ALA A 76 -3.78 11.95 3.15
N MET A 77 -2.58 11.57 2.68
CA MET A 77 -1.46 12.50 2.47
C MET A 77 -1.83 13.58 1.44
N GLU A 78 -2.38 13.16 0.29
CA GLU A 78 -2.84 14.07 -0.77
C GLU A 78 -3.97 14.98 -0.28
N ALA A 79 -4.99 14.43 0.40
CA ALA A 79 -6.08 15.22 0.93
C ALA A 79 -5.63 16.25 1.98
N ASN A 80 -4.60 15.90 2.77
CA ASN A 80 -4.02 16.80 3.76
C ASN A 80 -3.23 17.94 3.12
N SER A 81 -2.42 17.63 2.10
CA SER A 81 -1.72 18.66 1.32
C SER A 81 -2.72 19.60 0.66
N GLN A 82 -3.76 19.08 -0.02
CA GLN A 82 -4.80 19.89 -0.64
C GLN A 82 -5.55 20.80 0.35
N ALA A 83 -5.84 20.31 1.56
CA ALA A 83 -6.50 21.11 2.59
C ALA A 83 -5.60 22.20 3.19
N ASN A 84 -4.28 22.10 2.97
CA ASN A 84 -3.29 23.09 3.35
C ASN A 84 -2.70 23.78 2.10
N ASP A 85 -3.51 24.02 1.07
CA ASP A 85 -3.14 24.76 -0.14
C ASP A 85 -1.95 24.20 -0.93
N GLY A 86 -1.70 22.89 -0.83
CA GLY A 86 -0.57 22.22 -1.47
C GLY A 86 0.74 22.31 -0.66
N GLU A 87 0.71 22.93 0.51
CA GLU A 87 1.83 22.92 1.45
C GLU A 87 2.00 21.55 2.11
N VAL A 88 3.08 21.41 2.88
CA VAL A 88 3.46 20.16 3.59
C VAL A 88 2.39 19.66 4.57
N GLY A 89 1.49 20.54 5.04
CA GLY A 89 0.40 20.19 5.94
C GLY A 89 0.90 19.58 7.26
N TYR A 90 0.34 18.45 7.64
CA TYR A 90 0.75 17.68 8.82
C TYR A 90 2.13 17.03 8.67
N LEU A 91 2.57 16.73 7.44
CA LEU A 91 3.86 16.08 7.17
C LEU A 91 4.99 17.10 7.14
N ASP A 92 5.42 17.58 8.30
CA ASP A 92 6.57 18.49 8.42
C ASP A 92 7.93 17.77 8.41
N ALA A 93 7.93 16.44 8.29
CA ALA A 93 9.09 15.55 8.22
C ALA A 93 8.76 14.28 7.41
N ASP A 94 9.78 13.55 6.98
CA ASP A 94 9.59 12.22 6.40
C ASP A 94 9.12 11.23 7.50
N PRO A 95 7.95 10.60 7.35
CA PRO A 95 7.36 9.77 8.40
C PRO A 95 8.03 8.40 8.58
N LEU A 96 8.85 7.93 7.63
CA LEU A 96 9.52 6.61 7.70
C LEU A 96 10.87 6.66 8.43
N CYS A 97 11.52 7.82 8.47
CA CYS A 97 12.73 8.08 9.26
C CYS A 97 12.50 9.01 10.46
N GLN A 98 11.37 9.72 10.51
CA GLN A 98 11.10 10.84 11.44
C GLN A 98 12.18 11.94 11.35
N CYS A 99 12.59 12.29 10.13
CA CYS A 99 13.68 13.23 9.85
C CYS A 99 13.23 14.37 8.91
N GLN A 100 13.73 15.59 9.13
CA GLN A 100 13.41 16.77 8.31
C GLN A 100 14.44 16.99 7.19
N ASP A 101 15.67 17.40 7.53
CA ASP A 101 16.67 17.85 6.55
C ASP A 101 17.81 16.86 6.29
N THR A 102 18.15 16.02 7.27
CA THR A 102 19.28 15.09 7.19
C THR A 102 18.80 13.66 7.21
N ALA A 103 19.05 12.93 6.12
CA ALA A 103 18.85 11.49 6.09
C ALA A 103 19.80 10.82 7.11
N GLN A 104 19.22 10.07 8.02
CA GLN A 104 19.96 9.15 8.88
C GLN A 104 20.31 7.90 8.08
N ASP A 105 21.51 7.35 8.26
CA ASP A 105 21.85 6.04 7.70
C ASP A 105 21.07 4.94 8.46
N LEU A 106 20.03 4.40 7.82
CA LEU A 106 19.12 3.42 8.42
C LEU A 106 19.55 1.95 8.21
N ARG A 107 20.80 1.68 7.82
CA ARG A 107 21.29 0.29 7.60
C ARG A 107 21.17 -0.63 8.81
N GLN A 108 21.14 -0.07 10.01
CA GLN A 108 21.02 -0.83 11.26
C GLN A 108 19.58 -1.09 11.70
N LEU A 109 18.59 -0.65 10.91
CA LEU A 109 17.18 -0.81 11.23
C LEU A 109 16.80 -2.31 11.23
N ALA A 110 16.25 -2.76 12.35
CA ALA A 110 15.78 -4.12 12.53
C ALA A 110 14.26 -4.19 12.51
N PHE A 111 13.70 -5.25 11.89
CA PHE A 111 12.26 -5.46 11.82
C PHE A 111 11.81 -6.71 12.55
N THR A 112 10.85 -6.55 13.47
CA THR A 112 10.06 -7.65 14.03
C THR A 112 8.68 -7.65 13.39
N LEU A 113 8.30 -8.74 12.74
CA LEU A 113 7.01 -8.87 12.06
C LEU A 113 6.04 -9.71 12.89
N THR A 114 4.80 -9.24 13.03
CA THR A 114 3.72 -9.95 13.74
C THR A 114 2.44 -9.91 12.91
N PRO A 115 1.78 -11.06 12.67
CA PRO A 115 0.49 -11.08 11.98
C PRO A 115 -0.58 -10.29 12.74
N LEU A 116 -1.44 -9.62 11.99
CA LEU A 116 -2.64 -8.92 12.47
C LEU A 116 -3.88 -9.46 11.77
N ASP A 117 -5.04 -9.12 12.32
CA ASP A 117 -6.32 -9.44 11.69
C ASP A 117 -6.48 -8.79 10.30
N GLY A 118 -7.26 -9.45 9.46
CA GLY A 118 -7.58 -8.97 8.11
C GLY A 118 -6.45 -9.14 7.10
N GLY A 119 -5.52 -10.08 7.33
CA GLY A 119 -4.41 -10.32 6.41
C GLY A 119 -3.35 -9.21 6.41
N ARG A 120 -3.21 -8.52 7.54
CA ARG A 120 -2.22 -7.46 7.74
C ARG A 120 -1.04 -7.97 8.55
N LEU A 121 0.06 -7.22 8.54
CA LEU A 121 1.20 -7.43 9.43
C LEU A 121 1.49 -6.14 10.19
N ARG A 122 2.00 -6.25 11.40
CA ARG A 122 2.75 -5.18 12.06
C ARG A 122 4.23 -5.44 11.88
N ALA A 123 4.97 -4.43 11.42
CA ALA A 123 6.42 -4.43 11.45
C ALA A 123 6.88 -3.40 12.48
N THR A 124 7.43 -3.87 13.58
CA THR A 124 8.11 -3.01 14.55
C THR A 124 9.54 -2.79 14.05
N ALA A 125 9.81 -1.58 13.58
CA ALA A 125 11.10 -1.12 13.09
C ALA A 125 11.84 -0.42 14.24
N GLN A 126 13.05 -0.88 14.56
CA GLN A 126 13.84 -0.33 15.65
C GLN A 126 15.30 -0.18 15.26
N MET A 127 15.88 0.95 15.66
CA MET A 127 17.30 1.20 15.58
C MET A 127 17.75 1.85 16.87
N ALA A 128 18.63 1.17 17.58
CA ALA A 128 19.25 1.66 18.80
C ALA A 128 20.47 2.51 18.44
N ASP A 129 20.23 3.75 18.03
CA ASP A 129 21.27 4.76 17.84
C ASP A 129 21.30 5.71 19.06
N PRO A 130 22.48 6.01 19.63
CA PRO A 130 22.58 6.86 20.82
C PRO A 130 22.28 8.34 20.57
N VAL A 131 22.30 8.78 19.31
CA VAL A 131 22.08 10.16 18.89
C VAL A 131 20.69 10.34 18.29
N ALA A 132 20.25 9.39 17.47
CA ALA A 132 18.99 9.42 16.74
C ALA A 132 18.28 8.05 16.79
N PRO A 133 17.80 7.61 17.96
CA PRO A 133 17.08 6.33 18.05
C PRO A 133 15.79 6.40 17.23
N LEU A 134 15.47 5.32 16.51
CA LEU A 134 14.24 5.21 15.73
C LEU A 134 13.41 4.04 16.25
N ALA A 135 12.11 4.28 16.47
CA ALA A 135 11.15 3.27 16.86
C ALA A 135 9.79 3.55 16.21
N LEU A 136 9.44 2.73 15.21
CA LEU A 136 8.19 2.83 14.46
C LEU A 136 7.45 1.50 14.44
N ASP A 137 6.13 1.56 14.48
CA ASP A 137 5.25 0.44 14.16
C ASP A 137 4.59 0.70 12.80
N LEU A 138 4.97 -0.08 11.79
CA LEU A 138 4.41 0.01 10.45
C LEU A 138 3.29 -1.04 10.31
N THR A 139 2.08 -0.60 9.99
CA THR A 139 1.02 -1.52 9.59
C THR A 139 1.15 -1.81 8.11
N LEU A 140 1.34 -3.06 7.74
CA LEU A 140 1.43 -3.51 6.35
C LEU A 140 0.13 -4.14 5.88
N SER A 141 -0.26 -3.84 4.66
CA SER A 141 -1.39 -4.46 3.98
C SER A 141 -1.05 -4.82 2.55
N ARG A 142 -1.78 -5.77 1.95
CA ARG A 142 -1.62 -6.08 0.53
C ARG A 142 -2.48 -5.15 -0.31
N SER A 143 -1.87 -4.47 -1.28
CA SER A 143 -2.53 -3.78 -2.38
C SER A 143 -2.12 -4.45 -3.69
N GLN A 144 -3.10 -4.93 -4.47
CA GLN A 144 -2.84 -5.66 -5.73
C GLN A 144 -1.85 -6.83 -5.56
N GLY A 145 -1.92 -7.53 -4.41
CA GLY A 145 -1.05 -8.65 -4.08
C GLY A 145 0.34 -8.27 -3.56
N GLN A 146 0.72 -6.99 -3.55
CA GLN A 146 2.01 -6.48 -3.08
C GLN A 146 1.89 -5.83 -1.70
N TRP A 147 2.93 -5.93 -0.87
CA TRP A 147 2.97 -5.26 0.43
C TRP A 147 3.08 -3.74 0.27
N ARG A 148 2.35 -3.02 1.12
CA ARG A 148 2.36 -1.56 1.25
C ARG A 148 2.24 -1.15 2.70
N ILE A 149 2.79 0.00 3.05
CA ILE A 149 2.64 0.63 4.36
C ILE A 149 1.27 1.30 4.42
N ALA A 150 0.37 0.75 5.23
CA ALA A 150 -1.00 1.23 5.41
C ALA A 150 -1.13 2.24 6.54
N ASP A 151 -0.25 2.20 7.53
CA ASP A 151 -0.20 3.17 8.62
C ASP A 151 1.19 3.16 9.26
N ILE A 152 1.54 4.27 9.91
CA ILE A 152 2.79 4.48 10.62
C ILE A 152 2.45 4.96 12.01
N ALA A 153 2.98 4.30 13.03
CA ALA A 153 2.82 4.69 14.41
C ALA A 153 4.18 4.89 15.07
N SER A 154 4.23 5.83 16.00
CA SER A 154 5.36 6.11 16.88
C SER A 154 4.83 6.31 18.32
N PRO A 155 5.70 6.39 19.34
CA PRO A 155 5.26 6.71 20.69
C PRO A 155 4.50 8.05 20.81
N ALA A 156 4.80 9.02 19.94
CA ALA A 156 4.17 10.34 19.95
C ALA A 156 2.90 10.42 19.08
N GLU A 157 2.84 9.65 17.99
CA GLU A 157 1.70 9.62 17.08
C GLU A 157 1.27 8.17 16.85
N PRO A 158 0.15 7.70 17.43
CA PRO A 158 -0.27 6.30 17.34
C PRO A 158 -0.81 5.88 15.97
N SER A 159 -1.07 6.82 15.06
CA SER A 159 -1.49 6.54 13.68
C SER A 159 -1.35 7.78 12.81
N LEU A 160 -0.40 7.76 11.89
CA LEU A 160 -0.21 8.82 10.89
C LEU A 160 -1.47 8.99 10.04
N LEU A 161 -2.11 7.89 9.61
CA LEU A 161 -3.34 7.95 8.82
C LEU A 161 -4.41 8.76 9.55
N LYS A 162 -4.64 8.47 10.84
CA LYS A 162 -5.64 9.20 11.65
C LYS A 162 -5.24 10.64 11.91
N ALA A 163 -3.95 10.91 12.05
CA ALA A 163 -3.43 12.26 12.23
C ALA A 163 -3.68 13.13 10.99
N LEU A 164 -3.36 12.61 9.81
CA LEU A 164 -3.63 13.26 8.51
C LEU A 164 -5.11 13.54 8.32
N GLU A 165 -5.98 12.56 8.57
CA GLU A 165 -7.44 12.72 8.46
C GLU A 165 -7.96 13.84 9.40
N ARG A 166 -7.47 13.87 10.65
CA ARG A 166 -7.87 14.86 11.65
C ARG A 166 -7.37 16.27 11.32
N ASP A 167 -6.13 16.40 10.89
CA ASP A 167 -5.56 17.69 10.49
C ASP A 167 -6.27 18.23 9.25
N THR A 168 -6.54 17.37 8.26
CA THR A 168 -7.30 17.71 7.05
C THR A 168 -8.68 18.29 7.37
N GLU A 169 -9.41 17.65 8.28
CA GLU A 169 -10.72 18.15 8.72
C GLU A 169 -10.59 19.52 9.41
N THR A 170 -9.56 19.70 10.23
CA THR A 170 -9.29 20.98 10.91
C THR A 170 -8.95 22.08 9.90
N ALA A 171 -8.10 21.80 8.92
CA ALA A 171 -7.68 22.75 7.90
C ALA A 171 -8.85 23.22 7.03
N ARG A 172 -9.77 22.31 6.66
CA ARG A 172 -10.99 22.64 5.90
C ARG A 172 -11.97 23.55 6.63
N GLN A 173 -11.85 23.65 7.96
CA GLN A 173 -12.67 24.54 8.78
C GLN A 173 -12.05 25.93 8.97
N ARG A 174 -10.81 26.16 8.49
CA ARG A 174 -10.17 27.47 8.55
C ARG A 174 -10.87 28.43 7.55
N PRO A 175 -11.14 29.68 7.97
CA PRO A 175 -11.88 30.65 7.17
C PRO A 175 -11.08 31.20 5.98
#